data_AF-L7U493-F1
#
_entry.id   AF-L7U493-F1
#
_cell.length_a   1.000
_cell.length_b   1.000
_cell.length_c   1.000
_cell.angle_alpha   90.00
_cell.angle_beta   90.00
_cell.angle_gamma   90.00
#
_symmetry.space_group_name_H-M   'P 1'
#
loop_
_entity.id
_entity.type
_entity.pdbx_description
1 polymer ?
#
loop_
_entity_poly.entity_id
_entity_poly.type
_entity_poly.pdbx_seq_one_letter_code
_entity_poly.pdbx_strand_id
1 'polypeptide(L)'
;MRRVLTGCLAVSALAVAFPATASECGYTSAGWNAPNGAVVFSRSEDGPIRDVIDAIGEFRTHSMLSHGPTGGVTHATMTDPNQNDWPKVCGTPLNAGQLQHGYPGLEQINQGGAYHYYYDDNGQGGPEWTAWQLGDAAGAATIADNLWFNHAYVSDVSRADNSQLIDRPLWNGERVPYSLYQYKDLETAHHIPGGAANNGMVCSTFLAYAHVYAGKGVVTEYTYPHEVIANASNAVHWGVHGQCKASLGWFENAALSIICPIFWNVCTNAGNQVANCMAANRCDTSSSVIWKRVRDDPNTTATSISPDRIGGWSVHPVNTTLWAGDYSHQLQWNSGGNVYGCWQ
;
A
#
# COMPACT_ATOMS: atom_id res chain seq x y z
N MET A 1 1.22 76.44 9.51
CA MET A 1 1.95 75.18 9.83
C MET A 1 1.00 74.01 9.69
N ARG A 2 1.16 73.19 8.65
CA ARG A 2 0.68 71.80 8.59
C ARG A 2 1.52 71.10 7.53
N ARG A 3 2.51 70.33 7.99
CA ARG A 3 3.32 69.45 7.15
C ARG A 3 2.55 68.16 6.93
N VAL A 4 2.44 67.77 5.67
CA VAL A 4 1.94 66.48 5.18
C VAL A 4 3.09 65.48 5.32
N LEU A 5 2.81 64.31 5.90
CA LEU A 5 3.68 63.13 5.90
C LEU A 5 2.84 61.91 5.50
N THR A 6 3.13 61.46 4.28
CA THR A 6 3.28 60.09 3.77
C THR A 6 2.65 58.92 4.54
N GLY A 7 1.86 58.13 3.82
CA GLY A 7 1.57 56.74 4.15
C GLY A 7 1.31 55.96 2.86
N CYS A 8 2.33 55.33 2.30
CA CYS A 8 2.18 54.32 1.26
C CYS A 8 1.41 53.13 1.84
N LEU A 9 0.27 52.79 1.26
CA LEU A 9 -0.40 51.51 1.48
C LEU A 9 0.48 50.40 0.89
N ALA A 10 1.20 49.70 1.75
CA ALA A 10 1.80 48.42 1.39
C ALA A 10 0.67 47.40 1.27
N VAL A 11 0.35 47.02 0.02
CA VAL A 11 -0.47 45.84 -0.25
C VAL A 11 0.40 44.64 0.08
N SER A 12 0.23 44.09 1.29
CA SER A 12 0.81 42.80 1.64
C SER A 12 0.12 41.74 0.80
N ALA A 13 0.78 41.30 -0.27
CA ALA A 13 0.46 40.04 -0.91
C ALA A 13 0.65 38.94 0.15
N LEU A 14 -0.45 38.38 0.64
CA LEU A 14 -0.41 37.09 1.30
C LEU A 14 0.06 36.09 0.24
N ALA A 15 1.36 35.81 0.24
CA ALA A 15 1.88 34.61 -0.38
C ALA A 15 1.28 33.44 0.41
N VAL A 16 0.21 32.87 -0.13
CA VAL A 16 -0.24 31.54 0.29
C VAL A 16 0.91 30.61 -0.09
N ALA A 17 1.63 30.11 0.91
CA ALA A 17 2.53 29.01 0.69
C ALA A 17 1.65 27.83 0.26
N PHE A 18 1.72 27.46 -1.03
CA PHE A 18 1.28 26.15 -1.44
C PHE A 18 2.15 25.15 -0.67
N PRO A 19 1.57 24.16 0.04
CA PRO A 19 2.38 23.10 0.62
C PRO A 19 3.21 22.48 -0.50
N ALA A 20 4.50 22.27 -0.25
CA ALA A 20 5.35 21.53 -1.16
C ALA A 20 4.69 20.18 -1.40
N THR A 21 4.41 19.87 -2.67
CA THR A 21 3.96 18.53 -3.06
C THR A 21 4.95 17.52 -2.52
N ALA A 22 4.46 16.46 -1.85
CA ALA A 22 5.27 15.28 -1.58
C ALA A 22 6.01 14.91 -2.86
N SER A 23 7.33 14.78 -2.78
CA SER A 23 8.15 14.56 -3.96
C SER A 23 8.31 13.07 -4.11
N GLU A 24 7.47 12.36 -4.86
CA GLU A 24 7.50 10.90 -4.96
C GLU A 24 8.81 10.33 -5.54
N CYS A 25 9.81 11.18 -5.79
CA CYS A 25 11.16 10.81 -6.13
C CYS A 25 12.18 11.28 -5.08
N GLY A 26 13.23 10.48 -4.88
CA GLY A 26 14.29 10.78 -3.93
C GLY A 26 15.60 10.07 -4.22
N TYR A 27 16.61 10.41 -3.42
CA TYR A 27 17.93 9.80 -3.45
C TYR A 27 18.18 8.98 -2.19
N THR A 28 18.91 7.86 -2.33
CA THR A 28 19.49 7.14 -1.19
C THR A 28 20.90 6.70 -1.48
N SER A 29 21.66 6.39 -0.42
CA SER A 29 22.94 5.68 -0.56
C SER A 29 22.72 4.35 -1.27
N ALA A 30 23.51 4.07 -2.31
CA ALA A 30 23.29 3.04 -3.34
C ALA A 30 23.30 1.57 -2.87
N GLY A 31 22.47 1.21 -1.91
CA GLY A 31 22.41 -0.14 -1.39
C GLY A 31 21.59 -0.24 -0.13
N TRP A 32 20.65 -1.16 -0.07
CA TRP A 32 20.30 -1.81 1.19
C TRP A 32 21.10 -3.11 1.36
N ASN A 33 21.18 -3.62 2.58
CA ASN A 33 21.86 -4.89 2.89
C ASN A 33 21.01 -6.14 2.57
N ALA A 34 19.79 -5.99 2.04
CA ALA A 34 18.92 -7.11 1.71
C ALA A 34 19.44 -7.89 0.48
N PRO A 35 19.79 -9.18 0.62
CA PRO A 35 20.32 -10.00 -0.48
C PRO A 35 19.31 -10.22 -1.62
N ASN A 36 19.78 -10.73 -2.76
CA ASN A 36 18.90 -11.12 -3.86
C ASN A 36 17.92 -12.20 -3.40
N GLY A 37 16.62 -12.00 -3.65
CA GLY A 37 15.57 -12.90 -3.20
C GLY A 37 15.04 -12.66 -1.79
N ALA A 38 15.67 -11.80 -0.99
CA ALA A 38 15.17 -11.51 0.35
C ALA A 38 13.81 -10.79 0.29
N VAL A 39 12.92 -11.11 1.23
CA VAL A 39 11.71 -10.33 1.45
C VAL A 39 11.99 -9.28 2.49
N VAL A 40 11.77 -8.02 2.13
CA VAL A 40 11.85 -6.88 3.05
C VAL A 40 10.46 -6.58 3.56
N PHE A 41 10.31 -6.63 4.87
CA PHE A 41 9.07 -6.33 5.56
C PHE A 41 9.15 -4.97 6.22
N SER A 42 8.00 -4.33 6.30
CA SER A 42 7.87 -3.06 7.01
C SER A 42 6.55 -2.96 7.76
N ARG A 43 6.55 -2.00 8.66
CA ARG A 43 5.42 -1.62 9.49
C ARG A 43 5.17 -0.13 9.32
N SER A 44 4.00 0.21 8.81
CA SER A 44 3.52 1.59 8.74
C SER A 44 3.30 2.13 10.15
N GLU A 45 3.58 3.42 10.38
CA GLU A 45 3.28 4.07 11.67
C GLU A 45 1.77 4.26 11.85
N ASP A 46 1.05 4.54 10.77
CA ASP A 46 -0.40 4.67 10.73
C ASP A 46 -1.00 4.06 9.44
N GLY A 47 -2.31 4.29 9.21
CA GLY A 47 -2.98 3.94 7.96
C GLY A 47 -4.13 2.94 8.10
N PRO A 48 -5.06 2.91 7.12
CA PRO A 48 -6.19 1.99 7.17
C PRO A 48 -5.77 0.51 7.13
N ILE A 49 -4.63 0.20 6.50
CA ILE A 49 -4.07 -1.15 6.49
C ILE A 49 -3.47 -1.52 7.85
N ARG A 50 -2.82 -0.57 8.53
CA ARG A 50 -2.27 -0.77 9.89
C ARG A 50 -3.36 -1.21 10.86
N ASP A 51 -4.51 -0.56 10.81
CA ASP A 51 -5.67 -0.88 11.66
C ASP A 51 -6.24 -2.28 11.40
N VAL A 52 -6.29 -2.70 10.12
CA VAL A 52 -6.71 -4.05 9.74
C VAL A 52 -5.74 -5.09 10.26
N ILE A 53 -4.43 -4.87 10.05
CA ILE A 53 -3.36 -5.78 10.46
C ILE A 53 -3.35 -5.98 11.99
N ASP A 54 -3.52 -4.91 12.76
CA ASP A 54 -3.69 -5.02 14.23
C ASP A 54 -4.92 -5.82 14.62
N ALA A 55 -6.06 -5.53 13.97
CA ALA A 55 -7.33 -6.17 14.32
C ALA A 55 -7.34 -7.67 14.02
N ILE A 56 -6.50 -8.14 13.10
CA ILE A 56 -6.28 -9.56 12.81
C ILE A 56 -5.15 -10.20 13.62
N GLY A 57 -4.53 -9.46 14.53
CA GLY A 57 -3.48 -9.96 15.42
C GLY A 57 -2.13 -10.14 14.73
N GLU A 58 -1.87 -9.39 13.66
CA GLU A 58 -0.62 -9.43 12.91
C GLU A 58 0.17 -8.13 13.04
N PHE A 59 1.44 -8.15 12.62
CA PHE A 59 2.36 -7.04 12.83
C PHE A 59 2.73 -6.31 11.53
N ARG A 60 3.11 -7.03 10.48
CA ARG A 60 3.72 -6.44 9.28
C ARG A 60 2.65 -5.96 8.30
N THR A 61 2.80 -4.73 7.79
CA THR A 61 1.79 -4.10 6.91
C THR A 61 2.19 -4.15 5.43
N HIS A 62 3.49 -4.27 5.13
CA HIS A 62 3.98 -4.29 3.77
C HIS A 62 5.16 -5.25 3.60
N SER A 63 5.35 -5.72 2.37
CA SER A 63 6.42 -6.63 1.99
C SER A 63 6.92 -6.31 0.58
N MET A 64 8.22 -6.49 0.35
CA MET A 64 8.87 -6.20 -0.92
C MET A 64 9.85 -7.33 -1.27
N LEU A 65 10.00 -7.65 -2.55
CA LEU A 65 11.03 -8.58 -3.02
C LEU A 65 12.30 -7.80 -3.40
N SER A 66 13.42 -8.12 -2.75
CA SER A 66 14.73 -7.58 -3.10
C SER A 66 15.33 -8.30 -4.30
N HIS A 67 15.86 -7.54 -5.26
CA HIS A 67 16.72 -8.05 -6.34
C HIS A 67 18.21 -7.82 -6.02
N GLY A 68 18.53 -7.75 -4.73
CA GLY A 68 19.87 -7.65 -4.19
C GLY A 68 20.35 -6.22 -3.96
N PRO A 69 21.56 -6.06 -3.37
CA PRO A 69 22.08 -4.77 -2.93
C PRO A 69 22.29 -3.74 -4.05
N THR A 70 22.42 -4.17 -5.30
CA THR A 70 22.56 -3.26 -6.46
C THR A 70 21.36 -3.34 -7.41
N GLY A 71 20.38 -4.18 -7.10
CA GLY A 71 19.17 -4.37 -7.90
C GLY A 71 18.05 -3.44 -7.47
N GLY A 72 16.92 -3.57 -8.16
CA GLY A 72 15.68 -2.92 -7.78
C GLY A 72 14.90 -3.72 -6.74
N VAL A 73 13.65 -3.33 -6.57
CA VAL A 73 12.71 -3.89 -5.60
C VAL A 73 11.39 -4.07 -6.32
N THR A 74 10.80 -5.26 -6.23
CA THR A 74 9.43 -5.48 -6.74
C THR A 74 8.45 -5.52 -5.58
N HIS A 75 7.36 -4.78 -5.68
CA HIS A 75 6.34 -4.68 -4.64
C HIS A 75 4.99 -4.27 -5.26
N ALA A 76 3.95 -4.26 -4.43
CA ALA A 76 2.65 -3.71 -4.80
C ALA A 76 2.19 -2.68 -3.76
N THR A 77 1.75 -1.53 -4.23
CA THR A 77 1.18 -0.47 -3.39
C THR A 77 0.02 0.24 -4.10
N MET A 78 -0.69 1.09 -3.38
CA MET A 78 -1.53 2.12 -3.97
C MET A 78 -1.15 3.49 -3.45
N THR A 79 -1.17 4.47 -4.35
CA THR A 79 -1.24 5.88 -4.01
C THR A 79 -2.58 6.19 -3.34
N ASP A 80 -2.60 7.30 -2.62
CA ASP A 80 -3.79 7.76 -1.95
C ASP A 80 -4.89 8.07 -2.98
N PRO A 81 -6.12 7.54 -2.79
CA PRO A 81 -7.20 7.78 -3.72
C PRO A 81 -7.62 9.25 -3.64
N ASN A 82 -7.79 9.88 -4.81
CA ASN A 82 -8.31 11.23 -4.88
C ASN A 82 -9.70 11.32 -4.26
N GLN A 83 -9.98 12.45 -3.63
CA GLN A 83 -11.33 12.80 -3.23
C GLN A 83 -12.19 13.07 -4.49
N ASN A 84 -13.47 12.71 -4.46
CA ASN A 84 -14.40 13.09 -5.53
C ASN A 84 -14.66 14.61 -5.52
N ASP A 85 -15.11 15.15 -6.64
CA ASP A 85 -15.56 16.54 -6.72
C ASP A 85 -16.94 16.75 -6.07
N TRP A 86 -17.27 18.02 -5.80
CA TRP A 86 -18.60 18.41 -5.35
C TRP A 86 -19.66 18.12 -6.44
N PRO A 87 -20.86 17.62 -6.09
CA PRO A 87 -21.36 17.28 -4.75
C PRO A 87 -21.09 15.83 -4.35
N LYS A 88 -20.51 15.03 -5.26
CA LYS A 88 -20.36 13.58 -5.13
C LYS A 88 -19.58 13.19 -3.88
N VAL A 89 -18.59 14.00 -3.51
CA VAL A 89 -17.76 13.84 -2.31
C VAL A 89 -18.55 13.68 -1.00
N CYS A 90 -19.76 14.23 -0.92
CA CYS A 90 -20.60 14.11 0.27
C CYS A 90 -21.27 12.74 0.40
N GLY A 91 -21.50 12.06 -0.74
CA GLY A 91 -22.07 10.72 -0.79
C GLY A 91 -20.98 9.65 -0.79
N THR A 92 -20.07 9.72 -1.77
CA THR A 92 -18.90 8.85 -1.90
C THR A 92 -17.64 9.72 -1.86
N PRO A 93 -16.96 9.83 -0.72
CA PRO A 93 -15.85 10.78 -0.56
C PRO A 93 -14.67 10.50 -1.47
N LEU A 94 -14.37 9.23 -1.74
CA LEU A 94 -13.17 8.83 -2.48
C LEU A 94 -13.52 8.37 -3.90
N ASN A 95 -12.58 8.51 -4.83
CA ASN A 95 -12.71 8.00 -6.19
C ASN A 95 -12.81 6.46 -6.16
N ALA A 96 -13.97 5.95 -6.57
CA ALA A 96 -14.26 4.52 -6.53
C ALA A 96 -13.33 3.69 -7.43
N GLY A 97 -12.96 4.23 -8.59
CA GLY A 97 -12.07 3.53 -9.54
C GLY A 97 -10.66 3.38 -8.98
N GLN A 98 -10.13 4.43 -8.34
CA GLN A 98 -8.82 4.38 -7.69
C GLN A 98 -8.80 3.49 -6.44
N LEU A 99 -9.90 3.42 -5.70
CA LEU A 99 -10.04 2.48 -4.58
C LEU A 99 -10.11 1.01 -5.06
N GLN A 100 -10.84 0.75 -6.15
CA GLN A 100 -11.04 -0.60 -6.66
C GLN A 100 -9.83 -1.12 -7.43
N HIS A 101 -9.18 -0.24 -8.20
CA HIS A 101 -8.03 -0.53 -9.05
C HIS A 101 -6.88 0.41 -8.67
N GLY A 102 -6.32 0.17 -7.48
CA GLY A 102 -5.25 0.98 -6.91
C GLY A 102 -4.07 1.10 -7.87
N TYR A 103 -3.77 2.33 -8.27
CA TYR A 103 -2.51 2.70 -8.92
C TYR A 103 -1.50 3.01 -7.80
N PRO A 104 -0.23 2.65 -7.90
CA PRO A 104 0.41 2.10 -9.08
C PRO A 104 0.18 0.58 -9.22
N GLY A 105 -0.10 -0.15 -8.15
CA GLY A 105 -0.20 -1.61 -8.19
C GLY A 105 1.17 -2.25 -8.17
N LEU A 106 1.37 -3.32 -8.93
CA LEU A 106 2.68 -3.97 -9.02
C LEU A 106 3.69 -3.13 -9.81
N GLU A 107 4.86 -2.93 -9.22
CA GLU A 107 6.00 -2.28 -9.87
C GLU A 107 7.33 -2.80 -9.38
N GLN A 108 8.33 -2.52 -10.19
CA GLN A 108 9.73 -2.65 -9.90
C GLN A 108 10.36 -1.26 -9.94
N ILE A 109 10.80 -0.83 -8.77
CA ILE A 109 11.47 0.45 -8.55
C ILE A 109 12.92 0.22 -8.20
N ASN A 110 13.74 1.26 -8.29
CA ASN A 110 15.09 1.21 -7.73
C ASN A 110 15.07 1.56 -6.23
N GLN A 111 16.21 1.39 -5.57
CA GLN A 111 16.33 1.60 -4.14
C GLN A 111 16.16 3.06 -3.69
N GLY A 112 16.42 4.04 -4.57
CA GLY A 112 16.11 5.44 -4.30
C GLY A 112 14.61 5.68 -4.12
N GLY A 113 13.80 5.06 -4.98
CA GLY A 113 12.33 5.08 -4.85
C GLY A 113 11.86 4.36 -3.58
N ALA A 114 12.44 3.19 -3.27
CA ALA A 114 12.07 2.43 -2.07
C ALA A 114 12.46 3.15 -0.77
N TYR A 115 13.64 3.78 -0.74
CA TYR A 115 14.05 4.62 0.38
C TYR A 115 13.11 5.80 0.55
N HIS A 116 12.79 6.48 -0.55
CA HIS A 116 11.89 7.62 -0.50
C HIS A 116 10.50 7.22 -0.01
N TYR A 117 9.94 6.10 -0.49
CA TYR A 117 8.69 5.54 0.04
C TYR A 117 8.71 5.34 1.56
N TYR A 118 9.83 4.87 2.10
CA TYR A 118 9.95 4.69 3.54
C TYR A 118 10.17 5.98 4.31
N TYR A 119 10.90 6.95 3.78
CA TYR A 119 11.47 8.06 4.55
C TYR A 119 11.17 9.47 4.00
N ASP A 120 10.11 9.66 3.21
CA ASP A 120 9.74 11.00 2.71
C ASP A 120 9.56 12.03 3.85
N ASP A 121 10.04 13.24 3.59
CA ASP A 121 10.22 14.37 4.51
C ASP A 121 8.91 15.10 4.89
N ASN A 122 7.77 14.75 4.27
CA ASN A 122 6.48 15.44 4.48
C ASN A 122 5.60 14.89 5.62
N GLY A 123 6.09 13.98 6.47
CA GLY A 123 5.56 13.86 7.84
C GLY A 123 5.26 12.48 8.42
N GLN A 124 5.85 11.39 7.92
CA GLN A 124 5.85 10.11 8.65
C GLN A 124 7.29 9.65 8.88
N GLY A 125 7.63 9.33 10.12
CA GLY A 125 9.00 9.28 10.64
C GLY A 125 9.80 8.06 10.22
N GLY A 126 9.67 7.63 8.97
CA GLY A 126 10.04 6.28 8.58
C GLY A 126 8.91 5.28 8.90
N PRO A 127 9.00 4.04 8.41
CA PRO A 127 8.24 2.95 8.99
C PRO A 127 8.59 2.75 10.47
N GLU A 128 7.59 2.41 11.30
CA GLU A 128 7.77 2.04 12.72
C GLU A 128 8.81 0.92 12.88
N TRP A 129 8.88 0.03 11.89
CA TRP A 129 9.81 -1.09 11.86
C TRP A 129 10.11 -1.55 10.43
N THR A 130 11.36 -1.97 10.18
CA THR A 130 11.79 -2.65 8.94
C THR A 130 12.79 -3.75 9.22
N ALA A 131 12.67 -4.86 8.48
CA ALA A 131 13.67 -5.92 8.46
C ALA A 131 13.58 -6.71 7.15
N TRP A 132 14.56 -7.59 6.91
CA TRP A 132 14.50 -8.55 5.81
C TRP A 132 14.63 -9.99 6.32
N GLN A 133 14.10 -10.95 5.54
CA GLN A 133 14.29 -12.40 5.71
C GLN A 133 14.71 -13.01 4.37
N LEU A 134 15.64 -13.96 4.39
CA LEU A 134 16.13 -14.65 3.21
C LEU A 134 15.69 -16.12 3.15
N GLY A 135 15.78 -16.83 4.28
CA GLY A 135 15.43 -18.25 4.36
C GLY A 135 16.34 -19.12 3.48
N ASP A 136 15.76 -19.92 2.59
CA ASP A 136 16.55 -20.64 1.58
C ASP A 136 17.15 -19.68 0.56
N ALA A 137 18.42 -19.30 0.76
CA ALA A 137 19.12 -18.34 -0.09
C ALA A 137 19.12 -18.71 -1.59
N ALA A 138 19.28 -19.99 -1.94
CA ALA A 138 19.30 -20.42 -3.34
C ALA A 138 17.89 -20.39 -3.94
N GLY A 139 16.89 -20.83 -3.17
CA GLY A 139 15.49 -20.76 -3.55
C GLY A 139 15.00 -19.32 -3.73
N ALA A 140 15.32 -18.45 -2.78
CA ALA A 140 15.01 -17.03 -2.79
C ALA A 140 15.60 -16.31 -4.00
N ALA A 141 16.91 -16.51 -4.27
CA ALA A 141 17.55 -15.94 -5.45
C ALA A 141 16.88 -16.43 -6.75
N THR A 142 16.49 -17.71 -6.81
CA THR A 142 15.73 -18.23 -7.95
C THR A 142 14.40 -17.49 -8.16
N ILE A 143 13.68 -17.13 -7.08
CA ILE A 143 12.44 -16.35 -7.18
C ILE A 143 12.71 -14.97 -7.76
N ALA A 144 13.67 -14.23 -7.19
CA ALA A 144 14.03 -12.89 -7.65
C ALA A 144 14.49 -12.91 -9.11
N ASP A 145 15.39 -13.82 -9.48
CA ASP A 145 15.92 -13.92 -10.85
C ASP A 145 14.82 -14.28 -11.87
N ASN A 146 13.88 -15.16 -11.51
CA ASN A 146 12.76 -15.47 -12.40
C ASN A 146 11.87 -14.25 -12.61
N LEU A 147 11.59 -13.48 -11.56
CA LEU A 147 10.84 -12.25 -11.72
C LEU A 147 11.62 -11.21 -12.52
N TRP A 148 12.91 -11.03 -12.26
CA TRP A 148 13.70 -9.98 -12.90
C TRP A 148 13.97 -10.27 -14.39
N PHE A 149 14.27 -11.52 -14.75
CA PHE A 149 14.71 -11.88 -16.10
C PHE A 149 13.67 -12.59 -16.97
N ASN A 150 12.69 -13.28 -16.37
CA ASN A 150 11.77 -14.15 -17.12
C ASN A 150 10.33 -13.65 -17.14
N HIS A 151 9.95 -12.78 -16.19
CA HIS A 151 8.59 -12.25 -16.12
C HIS A 151 8.36 -11.15 -17.17
N ALA A 152 7.11 -11.00 -17.61
CA ALA A 152 6.74 -9.96 -18.56
C ALA A 152 6.57 -8.61 -17.86
N TYR A 153 7.01 -7.53 -18.50
CA TYR A 153 6.91 -6.16 -17.99
C TYR A 153 6.43 -5.18 -19.05
N VAL A 154 5.85 -4.08 -18.60
CA VAL A 154 5.71 -2.83 -19.34
C VAL A 154 6.34 -1.70 -18.54
N SER A 155 6.98 -0.72 -19.17
CA SER A 155 7.57 0.42 -18.47
C SER A 155 6.65 1.63 -18.56
N ASP A 156 6.41 2.27 -17.42
CA ASP A 156 5.74 3.56 -17.32
C ASP A 156 6.77 4.65 -17.01
N VAL A 157 6.54 5.87 -17.51
CA VAL A 157 7.35 7.03 -17.09
C VAL A 157 6.87 7.49 -15.71
N SER A 158 7.80 7.89 -14.84
CA SER A 158 7.53 8.53 -13.54
C SER A 158 6.49 9.64 -13.69
N ARG A 159 5.38 9.53 -12.95
CA ARG A 159 4.34 10.58 -12.93
C ARG A 159 4.73 11.80 -12.13
N ALA A 160 5.69 11.66 -11.22
CA ALA A 160 6.13 12.75 -10.35
C ALA A 160 6.97 13.78 -11.11
N ASP A 161 7.96 13.33 -11.89
CA ASP A 161 8.94 14.22 -12.50
C ASP A 161 9.33 13.88 -13.95
N ASN A 162 8.76 12.81 -14.51
CA ASN A 162 9.08 12.27 -15.84
C ASN A 162 10.53 11.82 -16.05
N SER A 163 11.33 11.62 -14.98
CA SER A 163 12.77 11.38 -15.11
C SER A 163 13.18 9.91 -15.08
N GLN A 164 12.33 9.03 -14.53
CA GLN A 164 12.59 7.59 -14.39
C GLN A 164 11.60 6.75 -15.17
N LEU A 165 12.04 5.58 -15.65
CA LEU A 165 11.16 4.51 -16.07
C LEU A 165 10.90 3.59 -14.87
N ILE A 166 9.65 3.20 -14.68
CA ILE A 166 9.21 2.29 -13.63
C ILE A 166 8.58 1.08 -14.32
N ASP A 167 9.19 -0.09 -14.10
CA ASP A 167 8.77 -1.32 -14.74
C ASP A 167 7.58 -1.93 -13.98
N ARG A 168 6.62 -2.48 -14.72
CA ARG A 168 5.34 -3.00 -14.21
C ARG A 168 5.20 -4.46 -14.57
N PRO A 169 5.32 -5.38 -13.60
CA PRO A 169 5.02 -6.78 -13.84
C PRO A 169 3.62 -6.94 -14.46
N LEU A 170 3.55 -7.67 -15.58
CA LEU A 170 2.30 -7.98 -16.25
C LEU A 170 1.78 -9.34 -15.80
N TRP A 171 0.52 -9.40 -15.39
CA TRP A 171 -0.16 -10.66 -15.13
C TRP A 171 -1.24 -10.88 -16.17
N ASN A 172 -1.22 -12.04 -16.83
CA ASN A 172 -2.08 -12.33 -17.99
C ASN A 172 -2.02 -11.25 -19.10
N GLY A 173 -0.88 -10.59 -19.26
CA GLY A 173 -0.66 -9.55 -20.26
C GLY A 173 -1.11 -8.14 -19.87
N GLU A 174 -1.69 -7.98 -18.68
CA GLU A 174 -2.25 -6.70 -18.20
C GLU A 174 -1.48 -6.17 -17.00
N ARG A 175 -1.55 -4.84 -16.79
CA ARG A 175 -1.03 -4.20 -15.56
C ARG A 175 -1.86 -4.68 -14.36
N VAL A 176 -1.19 -4.94 -13.25
CA VAL A 176 -1.83 -5.45 -12.02
C VAL A 176 -2.07 -4.30 -11.04
N PRO A 177 -3.31 -3.84 -10.83
CA PRO A 177 -3.62 -2.88 -9.77
C PRO A 177 -3.40 -3.46 -8.38
N TYR A 178 -3.29 -2.59 -7.39
CA TYR A 178 -3.44 -2.95 -5.99
C TYR A 178 -4.92 -3.07 -5.66
N SER A 179 -5.32 -4.13 -4.96
CA SER A 179 -6.72 -4.34 -4.59
C SER A 179 -6.87 -4.59 -3.10
N LEU A 180 -7.60 -3.70 -2.42
CA LEU A 180 -7.94 -3.86 -1.00
C LEU A 180 -8.77 -5.13 -0.74
N TYR A 181 -9.51 -5.62 -1.75
CA TYR A 181 -10.34 -6.81 -1.60
C TYR A 181 -9.52 -8.08 -1.32
N GLN A 182 -8.24 -8.12 -1.73
CA GLN A 182 -7.33 -9.25 -1.49
C GLN A 182 -7.03 -9.50 -0.01
N TYR A 183 -7.26 -8.50 0.88
CA TYR A 183 -7.19 -8.73 2.33
C TYR A 183 -8.32 -9.64 2.83
N LYS A 184 -9.42 -9.74 2.10
CA LYS A 184 -10.54 -10.64 2.42
C LYS A 184 -10.52 -11.91 1.58
N ASP A 185 -10.32 -11.79 0.28
CA ASP A 185 -10.44 -12.91 -0.64
C ASP A 185 -9.44 -12.76 -1.76
N LEU A 186 -8.46 -13.67 -1.77
CA LEU A 186 -7.41 -13.73 -2.79
C LEU A 186 -7.91 -14.27 -4.12
N GLU A 187 -9.08 -14.91 -4.11
CA GLU A 187 -9.60 -15.72 -5.20
C GLU A 187 -8.57 -16.80 -5.57
N THR A 188 -7.84 -16.63 -6.67
CA THR A 188 -6.69 -17.48 -7.01
C THR A 188 -5.50 -16.67 -7.55
N ALA A 189 -5.38 -15.39 -7.16
CA ALA A 189 -4.34 -14.48 -7.64
C ALA A 189 -2.90 -14.97 -7.37
N HIS A 190 -2.71 -15.87 -6.39
CA HIS A 190 -1.42 -16.45 -6.03
C HIS A 190 -1.07 -17.75 -6.80
N HIS A 191 -1.93 -18.23 -7.71
CA HIS A 191 -1.76 -19.50 -8.44
C HIS A 191 -1.45 -19.33 -9.93
N ILE A 192 -0.95 -20.41 -10.55
CA ILE A 192 -0.75 -20.54 -12.00
C ILE A 192 -1.28 -21.90 -12.48
N PRO A 193 -2.29 -21.95 -13.38
CA PRO A 193 -3.13 -20.83 -13.78
C PRO A 193 -4.03 -20.38 -12.62
N GLY A 194 -4.23 -19.08 -12.48
CA GLY A 194 -5.12 -18.48 -11.50
C GLY A 194 -6.07 -17.48 -12.17
N GLY A 195 -7.29 -17.39 -11.66
CA GLY A 195 -8.22 -16.29 -11.91
C GLY A 195 -8.24 -15.28 -10.75
N ALA A 196 -8.36 -14.01 -11.09
CA ALA A 196 -8.64 -12.93 -10.15
C ALA A 196 -9.75 -12.12 -10.83
N ALA A 197 -10.97 -12.11 -10.29
CA ALA A 197 -12.07 -11.37 -10.90
C ALA A 197 -11.80 -9.85 -10.86
N ASN A 198 -10.85 -9.40 -10.02
CA ASN A 198 -10.49 -7.99 -9.83
C ASN A 198 -9.12 -7.60 -10.40
N ASN A 199 -8.40 -8.54 -11.03
CA ASN A 199 -7.05 -8.36 -11.59
C ASN A 199 -6.01 -7.74 -10.64
N GLY A 200 -6.25 -7.67 -9.33
CA GLY A 200 -5.39 -6.96 -8.40
C GLY A 200 -4.66 -7.86 -7.42
N MET A 201 -3.48 -7.41 -6.98
CA MET A 201 -2.65 -8.10 -5.99
C MET A 201 -2.17 -7.12 -4.93
N VAL A 202 -2.14 -7.57 -3.67
CA VAL A 202 -1.37 -6.91 -2.62
C VAL A 202 0.03 -7.50 -2.57
N CYS A 203 0.94 -6.82 -1.88
CA CYS A 203 2.37 -7.17 -1.87
C CYS A 203 2.66 -8.62 -1.46
N SER A 204 1.99 -9.13 -0.42
CA SER A 204 2.16 -10.50 0.06
C SER A 204 1.57 -11.55 -0.88
N THR A 205 0.42 -11.26 -1.52
CA THR A 205 -0.13 -12.11 -2.58
C THR A 205 0.84 -12.24 -3.74
N PHE A 206 1.47 -11.13 -4.13
CA PHE A 206 2.47 -11.16 -5.19
C PHE A 206 3.69 -12.02 -4.82
N LEU A 207 4.15 -11.97 -3.58
CA LEU A 207 5.24 -12.87 -3.13
C LEU A 207 4.83 -14.34 -3.20
N ALA A 208 3.57 -14.66 -2.86
CA ALA A 208 3.03 -16.00 -3.03
C ALA A 208 2.95 -16.42 -4.51
N TYR A 209 2.50 -15.52 -5.39
CA TYR A 209 2.53 -15.71 -6.84
C TYR A 209 3.96 -15.98 -7.34
N ALA A 210 4.93 -15.17 -6.92
CA ALA A 210 6.33 -15.29 -7.29
C ALA A 210 6.93 -16.65 -6.90
N HIS A 211 6.54 -17.16 -5.73
CA HIS A 211 6.93 -18.48 -5.24
C HIS A 211 6.45 -19.60 -6.18
N VAL A 212 5.19 -19.53 -6.63
CA VAL A 212 4.63 -20.48 -7.60
C VAL A 212 5.27 -20.31 -8.97
N TYR A 213 5.44 -19.06 -9.44
CA TYR A 213 6.03 -18.71 -10.74
C TYR A 213 7.44 -19.30 -10.90
N ALA A 214 8.24 -19.24 -9.84
CA ALA A 214 9.60 -19.79 -9.83
C ALA A 214 9.66 -21.32 -9.54
N GLY A 215 8.51 -22.00 -9.49
CA GLY A 215 8.44 -23.45 -9.26
C GLY A 215 8.78 -23.88 -7.83
N LYS A 216 8.64 -23.00 -6.84
CA LYS A 216 8.91 -23.32 -5.42
C LYS A 216 7.70 -23.90 -4.67
N GLY A 217 6.58 -24.02 -5.36
CA GLY A 217 5.35 -24.62 -4.83
C GLY A 217 4.34 -23.58 -4.38
N VAL A 218 3.13 -24.04 -4.07
CA VAL A 218 2.02 -23.18 -3.64
C VAL A 218 2.23 -22.69 -2.21
N VAL A 219 2.13 -21.38 -2.02
CA VAL A 219 1.97 -20.77 -0.70
C VAL A 219 0.48 -20.83 -0.38
N THR A 220 0.11 -21.71 0.56
CA THR A 220 -1.28 -21.86 0.98
C THR A 220 -1.77 -20.59 1.67
N GLU A 221 -3.03 -20.23 1.49
CA GLU A 221 -3.76 -19.18 2.20
C GLU A 221 -3.99 -19.48 3.70
N TYR A 222 -4.27 -18.44 4.49
CA TYR A 222 -4.81 -18.56 5.83
C TYR A 222 -6.28 -18.14 5.86
N THR A 223 -7.11 -18.94 6.51
CA THR A 223 -8.52 -18.59 6.75
C THR A 223 -8.65 -17.97 8.14
N TYR A 224 -8.93 -16.68 8.18
CA TYR A 224 -9.27 -15.97 9.42
C TYR A 224 -10.71 -16.31 9.84
N PRO A 225 -10.96 -16.53 11.13
CA PRO A 225 -12.29 -16.81 11.63
C PRO A 225 -13.16 -15.54 11.63
N HIS A 226 -14.47 -15.73 11.72
CA HIS A 226 -15.46 -14.67 11.60
C HIS A 226 -15.23 -13.51 12.59
N GLU A 227 -14.95 -13.82 13.85
CA GLU A 227 -14.75 -12.82 14.90
C GLU A 227 -13.60 -11.86 14.59
N VAL A 228 -12.54 -12.38 13.98
CA VAL A 228 -11.37 -11.59 13.55
C VAL A 228 -11.75 -10.63 12.43
N ILE A 229 -12.54 -11.09 11.47
CA ILE A 229 -12.98 -10.30 10.32
C ILE A 229 -13.98 -9.23 10.75
N ALA A 230 -14.86 -9.57 11.69
CA ALA A 230 -15.80 -8.61 12.24
C ALA A 230 -15.07 -7.45 12.91
N ASN A 231 -14.00 -7.75 13.66
CA ASN A 231 -13.12 -6.76 14.26
C ASN A 231 -12.38 -5.93 13.19
N ALA A 232 -11.76 -6.58 12.21
CA ALA A 232 -11.06 -5.91 11.11
C ALA A 232 -11.98 -4.97 10.31
N SER A 233 -13.22 -5.38 10.05
CA SER A 233 -14.23 -4.58 9.35
C SER A 233 -14.61 -3.31 10.13
N ASN A 234 -14.73 -3.41 11.46
CA ASN A 234 -14.95 -2.24 12.31
C ASN A 234 -13.69 -1.36 12.38
N ALA A 235 -12.50 -1.97 12.46
CA ALA A 235 -11.23 -1.27 12.54
C ALA A 235 -10.98 -0.41 11.30
N VAL A 236 -11.11 -0.98 10.09
CA VAL A 236 -10.95 -0.20 8.85
C VAL A 236 -11.97 0.94 8.74
N HIS A 237 -13.23 0.70 9.14
CA HIS A 237 -14.25 1.74 9.13
C HIS A 237 -13.89 2.91 10.04
N TRP A 238 -13.54 2.62 11.30
CA TRP A 238 -13.25 3.65 12.29
C TRP A 238 -11.90 4.32 12.09
N GLY A 239 -10.91 3.58 11.57
CA GLY A 239 -9.60 4.08 11.15
C GLY A 239 -9.73 5.17 10.08
N VAL A 240 -10.36 4.83 8.95
CA VAL A 240 -10.63 5.78 7.86
C VAL A 240 -11.49 6.95 8.32
N HIS A 241 -12.52 6.69 9.14
CA HIS A 241 -13.34 7.76 9.72
C HIS A 241 -12.48 8.70 10.60
N GLY A 242 -11.57 8.15 11.41
CA GLY A 242 -10.65 8.89 12.27
C GLY A 242 -9.70 9.77 11.46
N GLN A 243 -9.04 9.19 10.44
CA GLN A 243 -8.17 9.91 9.52
C GLN A 243 -8.90 11.04 8.80
N CYS A 244 -10.12 10.78 8.30
CA CYS A 244 -10.96 11.82 7.70
C CYS A 244 -11.26 12.97 8.66
N LYS A 245 -11.59 12.67 9.92
CA LYS A 245 -11.87 13.71 10.93
C LYS A 245 -10.64 14.53 11.30
N ALA A 246 -9.48 13.91 11.31
CA ALA A 246 -8.21 14.55 11.61
C ALA A 246 -7.59 15.24 10.39
N SER A 247 -8.18 15.09 9.18
CA SER A 247 -7.60 15.55 7.91
C SER A 247 -6.19 15.01 7.69
N LEU A 248 -6.01 13.72 7.97
CA LEU A 248 -4.74 13.00 7.80
C LEU A 248 -4.83 12.00 6.64
N GLY A 249 -3.68 11.62 6.07
CA GLY A 249 -3.58 10.64 5.00
C GLY A 249 -4.44 11.04 3.79
N TRP A 250 -5.36 10.15 3.40
CA TRP A 250 -6.22 10.30 2.20
C TRP A 250 -7.12 11.56 2.22
N PHE A 251 -7.21 12.23 3.37
CA PHE A 251 -8.08 13.37 3.62
C PHE A 251 -7.29 14.64 3.98
N GLU A 252 -6.00 14.70 3.69
CA GLU A 252 -5.24 15.94 3.82
C GLU A 252 -5.84 17.05 2.95
N ASN A 253 -5.87 18.28 3.47
CA ASN A 253 -6.46 19.47 2.82
C ASN A 253 -7.95 19.37 2.45
N ALA A 254 -8.66 18.37 2.98
CA ALA A 254 -10.09 18.20 2.83
C ALA A 254 -10.87 19.37 3.46
N ALA A 255 -11.34 20.34 2.66
CA ALA A 255 -12.41 21.27 3.06
C ALA A 255 -13.79 20.57 3.21
N LEU A 256 -13.79 19.24 3.39
CA LEU A 256 -14.96 18.36 3.40
C LEU A 256 -15.90 18.64 4.57
N SER A 257 -15.36 19.12 5.70
CA SER A 257 -16.12 19.47 6.90
C SER A 257 -16.90 20.78 6.77
N ILE A 258 -16.60 21.62 5.77
CA ILE A 258 -17.23 22.94 5.57
C ILE A 258 -18.28 22.92 4.45
N ILE A 259 -18.10 22.07 3.43
CA ILE A 259 -18.84 22.17 2.16
C ILE A 259 -19.99 21.15 2.05
N CYS A 260 -19.86 19.97 2.66
CA CYS A 260 -20.97 19.03 2.70
C CYS A 260 -22.05 19.56 3.64
N PRO A 261 -23.32 19.70 3.21
CA PRO A 261 -24.37 20.27 4.04
C PRO A 261 -24.33 19.57 5.40
N ILE A 262 -24.40 20.37 6.48
CA ILE A 262 -24.17 20.08 7.92
C ILE A 262 -24.72 18.73 8.46
N PHE A 263 -25.47 17.98 7.65
CA PHE A 263 -26.10 16.69 7.92
C PHE A 263 -25.43 15.46 7.26
N TRP A 264 -24.50 15.62 6.30
CA TRP A 264 -23.82 14.48 5.67
C TRP A 264 -22.58 14.11 6.47
N ASN A 265 -22.62 12.96 7.14
CA ASN A 265 -21.49 12.43 7.91
C ASN A 265 -20.40 11.88 6.96
N VAL A 266 -19.73 12.80 6.25
CA VAL A 266 -18.77 12.51 5.17
C VAL A 266 -17.68 11.53 5.61
N CYS A 267 -17.17 11.65 6.83
CA CYS A 267 -16.18 10.71 7.36
C CYS A 267 -16.75 9.32 7.66
N THR A 268 -18.02 9.23 8.06
CA THR A 268 -18.69 7.92 8.14
C THR A 268 -18.93 7.33 6.75
N ASN A 269 -19.23 8.18 5.76
CA ASN A 269 -19.37 7.73 4.37
C ASN A 269 -18.03 7.22 3.81
N ALA A 270 -16.92 7.88 4.13
CA ALA A 270 -15.57 7.44 3.79
C ALA A 270 -15.26 6.07 4.43
N GLY A 271 -15.46 5.96 5.75
CA GLY A 271 -15.26 4.70 6.46
C GLY A 271 -16.12 3.57 5.90
N ASN A 272 -17.39 3.84 5.57
CA ASN A 272 -18.27 2.85 4.92
C ASN A 272 -17.77 2.47 3.52
N GLN A 273 -17.32 3.44 2.71
CA GLN A 273 -16.87 3.21 1.35
C GLN A 273 -15.65 2.30 1.31
N VAL A 274 -14.64 2.57 2.14
CA VAL A 274 -13.42 1.74 2.21
C VAL A 274 -13.71 0.36 2.79
N ALA A 275 -14.53 0.29 3.85
CA ALA A 275 -14.97 -0.98 4.41
C ALA A 275 -15.75 -1.83 3.38
N ASN A 276 -16.63 -1.22 2.56
CA ASN A 276 -17.34 -1.92 1.49
C ASN A 276 -16.40 -2.42 0.39
N CYS A 277 -15.37 -1.63 0.04
CA CYS A 277 -14.37 -1.99 -0.94
C CYS A 277 -13.58 -3.22 -0.49
N MET A 278 -13.08 -3.22 0.76
CA MET A 278 -12.32 -4.33 1.32
C MET A 278 -13.20 -5.56 1.60
N ALA A 279 -14.44 -5.38 2.09
CA ALA A 279 -15.30 -6.46 2.51
C ALA A 279 -16.09 -7.14 1.37
N ALA A 280 -16.35 -6.43 0.27
CA ALA A 280 -17.25 -6.90 -0.79
C ALA A 280 -16.89 -6.39 -2.19
N ASN A 281 -15.73 -5.76 -2.37
CA ASN A 281 -15.32 -5.13 -3.63
C ASN A 281 -16.34 -4.08 -4.15
N ARG A 282 -17.06 -3.43 -3.23
CA ARG A 282 -18.06 -2.38 -3.53
C ARG A 282 -17.54 -1.00 -3.16
N CYS A 283 -16.62 -0.49 -3.98
CA CYS A 283 -15.94 0.78 -3.74
C CYS A 283 -16.75 2.00 -4.21
N ASP A 284 -17.89 1.78 -4.87
CA ASP A 284 -18.77 2.77 -5.49
C ASP A 284 -19.87 3.31 -4.57
N THR A 285 -19.91 2.87 -3.31
CA THR A 285 -21.00 3.17 -2.38
C THR A 285 -20.54 3.32 -0.93
N SER A 286 -21.19 4.23 -0.21
CA SER A 286 -21.00 4.46 1.23
C SER A 286 -22.11 3.84 2.10
N SER A 287 -22.92 2.94 1.53
CA SER A 287 -23.95 2.23 2.30
C SER A 287 -23.33 1.32 3.35
N SER A 288 -23.62 1.55 4.64
CA SER A 288 -23.11 0.68 5.70
C SER A 288 -23.69 -0.74 5.68
N VAL A 289 -24.75 -0.99 4.90
CA VAL A 289 -25.43 -2.29 4.85
C VAL A 289 -24.53 -3.39 4.26
N ILE A 290 -23.63 -3.04 3.33
CA ILE A 290 -22.86 -4.03 2.59
C ILE A 290 -21.77 -4.64 3.47
N TRP A 291 -20.84 -3.81 3.98
CA TRP A 291 -19.78 -4.31 4.85
C TRP A 291 -20.33 -4.87 6.17
N LYS A 292 -21.42 -4.30 6.72
CA LYS A 292 -22.06 -4.85 7.92
C LYS A 292 -22.70 -6.22 7.68
N ARG A 293 -23.23 -6.48 6.48
CA ARG A 293 -23.73 -7.82 6.14
C ARG A 293 -22.60 -8.86 6.20
N VAL A 294 -21.41 -8.51 5.71
CA VAL A 294 -20.22 -9.35 5.79
C VAL A 294 -19.77 -9.51 7.25
N ARG A 295 -19.76 -8.42 8.03
CA ARG A 295 -19.41 -8.41 9.45
C ARG A 295 -20.37 -9.22 10.34
N ASP A 296 -21.67 -9.21 10.02
CA ASP A 296 -22.72 -9.78 10.87
C ASP A 296 -23.12 -11.20 10.45
N ASP A 297 -22.66 -11.71 9.30
CA ASP A 297 -22.89 -13.08 8.86
C ASP A 297 -21.85 -14.03 9.47
N PRO A 298 -22.24 -14.91 10.42
CA PRO A 298 -21.31 -15.80 11.12
C PRO A 298 -20.65 -16.85 10.21
N ASN A 299 -21.16 -17.05 8.99
CA ASN A 299 -20.58 -17.98 8.02
C ASN A 299 -19.49 -17.33 7.16
N THR A 300 -19.31 -16.02 7.28
CA THR A 300 -18.34 -15.29 6.49
C THR A 300 -16.92 -15.49 7.05
N THR A 301 -16.01 -15.93 6.19
CA THR A 301 -14.57 -15.99 6.45
C THR A 301 -13.79 -15.04 5.52
N ALA A 302 -12.49 -14.96 5.75
CA ALA A 302 -11.52 -14.22 4.95
C ALA A 302 -10.33 -15.15 4.74
N THR A 303 -9.94 -15.28 3.49
CA THR A 303 -8.92 -16.23 3.05
C THR A 303 -7.84 -15.42 2.37
N SER A 304 -6.74 -15.18 3.07
CA SER A 304 -5.68 -14.28 2.62
C SER A 304 -4.26 -14.73 3.00
N ILE A 305 -3.27 -14.07 2.42
CA ILE A 305 -1.85 -14.29 2.67
C ILE A 305 -1.29 -12.94 3.08
N SER A 306 -0.97 -12.81 4.36
CA SER A 306 -0.40 -11.61 4.94
C SER A 306 1.13 -11.59 4.86
N PRO A 307 1.78 -10.43 5.09
CA PRO A 307 3.22 -10.37 5.26
C PRO A 307 3.74 -11.26 6.41
N ASP A 308 3.01 -11.35 7.53
CA ASP A 308 3.35 -12.26 8.63
C ASP A 308 3.32 -13.72 8.21
N ARG A 309 2.35 -14.11 7.36
CA ARG A 309 2.29 -15.46 6.78
C ARG A 309 3.44 -15.75 5.84
N ILE A 310 3.84 -14.79 5.01
CA ILE A 310 5.02 -14.93 4.14
C ILE A 310 6.27 -15.17 5.00
N GLY A 311 6.41 -14.45 6.11
CA GLY A 311 7.58 -14.55 7.00
C GLY A 311 7.54 -15.67 8.04
N GLY A 312 6.45 -16.45 8.14
CA GLY A 312 6.33 -17.53 9.13
C GLY A 312 6.13 -17.07 10.58
N TRP A 313 5.44 -15.95 10.78
CA TRP A 313 5.27 -15.31 12.10
C TRP A 313 3.87 -15.48 12.67
N SER A 314 3.68 -15.01 13.91
CA SER A 314 2.38 -14.93 14.58
C SER A 314 1.75 -16.33 14.71
N VAL A 315 0.60 -16.57 14.09
CA VAL A 315 -0.09 -17.88 14.09
C VAL A 315 0.35 -18.79 12.94
N HIS A 316 1.27 -18.33 12.09
CA HIS A 316 1.62 -19.02 10.84
C HIS A 316 2.81 -19.96 10.99
N PRO A 317 2.78 -21.15 10.35
CA PRO A 317 3.90 -22.08 10.35
C PRO A 317 5.16 -21.55 9.64
N VAL A 318 6.33 -21.93 10.15
CA VAL A 318 7.65 -21.58 9.56
C VAL A 318 7.95 -22.31 8.24
N ASN A 319 7.10 -23.24 7.81
CA ASN A 319 7.26 -24.00 6.57
C ASN A 319 6.27 -23.56 5.47
N THR A 320 5.55 -22.45 5.66
CA THR A 320 4.57 -21.94 4.69
C THR A 320 5.23 -21.36 3.44
N THR A 321 6.41 -20.77 3.57
CA THR A 321 7.22 -20.26 2.45
C THR A 321 8.68 -20.62 2.64
N LEU A 322 9.50 -20.42 1.61
CA LEU A 322 10.95 -20.58 1.74
C LEU A 322 11.62 -19.53 2.63
N TRP A 323 10.98 -18.37 2.86
CA TRP A 323 11.51 -17.28 3.69
C TRP A 323 11.23 -17.51 5.19
N ALA A 324 10.16 -18.26 5.49
CA ALA A 324 9.59 -18.42 6.82
C ALA A 324 10.50 -19.11 7.85
N GLY A 325 11.56 -19.80 7.40
CA GLY A 325 12.55 -20.44 8.28
C GLY A 325 13.65 -19.52 8.81
N ASP A 326 13.70 -18.26 8.37
CA ASP A 326 14.71 -17.28 8.78
C ASP A 326 14.24 -16.40 9.93
N TYR A 327 15.17 -15.73 10.62
CA TYR A 327 14.84 -14.65 11.54
C TYR A 327 14.91 -13.30 10.84
N SER A 328 14.35 -12.25 11.47
CA SER A 328 14.40 -10.89 10.92
C SER A 328 15.80 -10.28 11.08
N HIS A 329 16.38 -9.85 9.96
CA HIS A 329 17.66 -9.14 9.91
C HIS A 329 17.40 -7.65 9.76
N GLN A 330 18.15 -6.81 10.48
CA GLN A 330 17.99 -5.37 10.39
C GLN A 330 18.27 -4.88 8.96
N LEU A 331 17.34 -4.11 8.40
CA LEU A 331 17.56 -3.40 7.15
C LEU A 331 18.52 -2.24 7.39
N GLN A 332 19.60 -2.18 6.61
CA GLN A 332 20.59 -1.12 6.67
C GLN A 332 20.82 -0.56 5.28
N TRP A 333 20.79 0.76 5.16
CA TRP A 333 21.20 1.48 3.96
C TRP A 333 22.71 1.70 4.01
N ASN A 334 23.42 1.15 3.02
CA ASN A 334 24.86 1.09 2.97
C ASN A 334 25.41 1.99 1.86
N SER A 335 26.58 2.58 2.10
CA SER A 335 27.15 3.63 1.24
C SER A 335 27.90 3.14 0.01
N GLY A 336 27.66 3.82 -1.11
CA GLY A 336 28.48 3.81 -2.32
C GLY A 336 27.84 4.57 -3.50
N GLY A 337 27.76 5.89 -3.44
CA GLY A 337 27.04 6.71 -4.45
C GLY A 337 25.56 6.92 -4.09
N ASN A 338 24.90 7.89 -4.74
CA ASN A 338 23.47 8.17 -4.54
C ASN A 338 22.66 7.63 -5.73
N VAL A 339 21.67 6.78 -5.47
CA VAL A 339 20.71 6.30 -6.48
C VAL A 339 19.47 7.17 -6.39
N TYR A 340 19.16 7.86 -7.49
CA TYR A 340 17.87 8.53 -7.66
C TYR A 340 16.81 7.52 -8.07
N GLY A 341 15.62 7.60 -7.50
CA GLY A 341 14.48 6.83 -7.95
C GLY A 341 13.18 7.51 -7.65
N CYS A 342 12.16 7.07 -8.36
CA CYS A 342 10.79 7.49 -8.13
C CYS A 342 9.97 6.30 -7.62
N TRP A 343 9.01 6.63 -6.79
CA TRP A 343 7.87 5.87 -6.35
C TRP A 343 6.62 6.42 -7.07
N GLN A 344 5.53 5.66 -7.12
CA GLN A 344 4.28 6.12 -7.75
C GLN A 344 3.01 5.79 -6.96
#